data_AF-A0A3D0YY67-F1
#
_entry.id   AF-A0A3D0YY67-F1
#
_cell.length_a   1.000
_cell.length_b   1.000
_cell.length_c   1.000
_cell.angle_alpha   90.00
_cell.angle_beta   90.00
_cell.angle_gamma   90.00
#
_symmetry.space_group_name_H-M   'P 1'
#
loop_
_entity.id
_entity.type
_entity.pdbx_description
1 polymer ?
#
loop_
_entity_poly.entity_id
_entity_poly.type
_entity_poly.pdbx_seq_one_letter_code
_entity_poly.pdbx_strand_id
1 'polypeptide(L)'
;MLHRQYLGITIIAVLWLIIASCSHQQSESPNKNPNRKQIGVHKTTKDIQQHDAKSKKQLSEEKLQTVKALKAELAAKAQTLRGTVVKFESEIQRNVKEIQEEKSYTGQQGFDESIKNQRIRNCLEAIQKAHGYKQIVIEAAQKTEAGEIELVGVEKQLDLDIILLDSMEDAEIDRLLDRLDLVITQYQPRTQKLILPPPKEADLKELDEIYDQYIFAEEKKKVQEKLLKSKQEEELKQKKELEKQKRAELLEQRRQKSRRLRILEKKKAETQLHEIELAKQKQIEQERQRQIEFERLKQIEDEKRREAELERQRVAKEQFIRQLELAVLFIKVAAEKKRQEEEKAAASVAEWKAWKEENQKKYCFCPNIRCDYQTIISDVDFKGNCATEHCPTHALPLVPFKR
;
A
#
# COMPACT_ATOMS: atom_id res chain seq x y z
N MET A 1 40.89 -1.61 -37.71
CA MET A 1 40.71 -0.36 -38.50
C MET A 1 41.65 -0.24 -39.71
N LEU A 2 42.92 -0.66 -39.62
CA LEU A 2 43.91 -0.54 -40.72
C LEU A 2 43.47 -1.11 -42.10
N HIS A 3 42.66 -2.18 -42.13
CA HIS A 3 42.29 -2.83 -43.39
C HIS A 3 41.41 -1.99 -44.34
N ARG A 4 40.74 -0.94 -43.83
CA ARG A 4 39.87 -0.05 -44.64
C ARG A 4 40.63 1.06 -45.37
N GLN A 5 41.85 1.39 -44.95
CA GLN A 5 42.66 2.41 -45.64
C GLN A 5 43.39 1.86 -46.87
N TYR A 6 43.82 0.59 -46.84
CA TYR A 6 44.50 -0.03 -48.00
C TYR A 6 43.61 -0.17 -49.24
N LEU A 7 42.32 -0.48 -49.07
CA LEU A 7 41.37 -0.63 -50.19
C LEU A 7 41.13 0.67 -50.98
N GLY A 8 41.23 1.84 -50.33
CA GLY A 8 41.09 3.12 -51.01
C GLY A 8 42.29 3.45 -51.92
N ILE A 9 43.50 3.12 -51.46
CA ILE A 9 44.74 3.41 -52.19
C ILE A 9 44.85 2.53 -53.45
N THR A 10 44.44 1.26 -53.38
CA THR A 10 44.47 0.35 -54.54
C THR A 10 43.53 0.75 -55.68
N ILE A 11 42.38 1.36 -55.39
CA ILE A 11 41.41 1.78 -56.42
C ILE A 11 41.92 3.01 -57.19
N ILE A 12 42.56 3.95 -56.49
CA ILE A 12 43.13 5.16 -57.10
C ILE A 12 44.30 4.81 -58.04
N ALA A 13 45.13 3.84 -57.66
CA ALA A 13 46.25 3.37 -58.49
C ALA A 13 45.78 2.71 -59.81
N VAL A 14 44.67 1.97 -59.78
CA VAL A 14 44.12 1.32 -60.98
C VAL A 14 43.49 2.34 -61.94
N LEU A 15 42.83 3.40 -61.44
CA LEU A 15 42.31 4.46 -62.32
C LEU A 15 43.43 5.24 -63.04
N TRP A 16 44.57 5.49 -62.39
CA TRP A 16 45.71 6.17 -63.02
C TRP A 16 46.36 5.35 -64.15
N LEU A 17 46.42 4.03 -64.02
CA LEU A 17 47.01 3.13 -65.03
C LEU A 17 46.21 3.04 -66.33
N ILE A 18 44.88 3.23 -66.27
CA ILE A 18 44.01 3.19 -67.45
C ILE A 18 44.17 4.46 -68.30
N ILE A 19 44.34 5.63 -67.67
CA ILE A 19 44.48 6.92 -68.38
C ILE A 19 45.82 6.99 -69.15
N ALA A 20 46.87 6.35 -68.64
CA ALA A 20 48.20 6.35 -69.27
C ALA A 20 48.30 5.49 -70.55
N SER A 21 47.28 4.70 -70.89
CA SER A 21 47.34 3.71 -71.99
C SER A 21 46.69 4.17 -73.31
N CYS A 22 46.13 5.37 -73.38
CA CYS A 22 45.35 5.87 -74.52
C CYS A 22 45.92 7.17 -75.14
N SER A 23 47.20 7.21 -75.51
CA SER A 23 47.80 8.38 -76.17
C SER A 23 48.95 8.05 -77.14
N HIS A 24 48.75 7.07 -78.03
CA HIS A 24 49.64 6.90 -79.20
C HIS A 24 48.93 6.32 -80.43
N GLN A 25 48.48 7.20 -81.33
CA GLN A 25 48.49 6.93 -82.78
C GLN A 25 48.38 8.23 -83.59
N GLN A 26 49.50 8.63 -84.20
CA GLN A 26 49.51 9.60 -85.29
C GLN A 26 48.97 8.93 -86.57
N SER A 27 48.26 9.70 -87.40
CA SER A 27 48.10 9.41 -88.83
C SER A 27 48.16 10.69 -89.65
N GLU A 28 49.37 11.05 -90.08
CA GLU A 28 49.52 11.93 -91.24
C GLU A 28 49.27 11.12 -92.53
N SER A 29 48.46 11.64 -93.45
CA SER A 29 48.88 11.71 -94.87
C SER A 29 47.98 12.67 -95.67
N PRO A 30 48.52 13.37 -96.68
CA PRO A 30 47.80 14.38 -97.43
C PRO A 30 47.21 13.84 -98.75
N ASN A 31 46.23 14.55 -99.32
CA ASN A 31 45.94 14.42 -100.76
C ASN A 31 45.74 15.79 -101.42
N LYS A 32 46.34 15.95 -102.62
CA LYS A 32 46.34 17.16 -103.44
C LYS A 32 45.52 16.90 -104.71
N ASN A 33 44.64 17.82 -105.10
CA ASN A 33 44.74 18.49 -106.41
C ASN A 33 43.73 19.64 -106.57
N PRO A 34 43.91 20.55 -107.55
CA PRO A 34 43.38 21.91 -107.47
C PRO A 34 42.43 22.27 -108.63
N ASN A 35 42.16 23.58 -108.78
CA ASN A 35 41.46 24.28 -109.87
C ASN A 35 39.92 24.18 -109.93
N ARG A 36 39.27 25.26 -109.48
CA ARG A 36 38.49 26.09 -110.42
C ARG A 36 38.59 27.59 -110.09
N LYS A 37 38.46 28.42 -111.12
CA LYS A 37 38.94 29.81 -111.17
C LYS A 37 38.06 30.83 -110.41
N GLN A 38 38.75 31.88 -109.98
CA GLN A 38 38.28 33.19 -109.54
C GLN A 38 37.14 33.79 -110.40
N ILE A 39 36.22 34.50 -109.75
CA ILE A 39 35.83 35.86 -110.15
C ILE A 39 35.77 36.69 -108.84
N GLY A 40 36.42 37.86 -108.82
CA GLY A 40 36.43 38.75 -107.66
C GLY A 40 35.56 39.99 -107.88
N VAL A 41 34.93 40.49 -106.82
CA VAL A 41 34.40 41.85 -106.71
C VAL A 41 34.83 42.42 -105.36
N HIS A 42 35.23 43.69 -105.36
CA HIS A 42 35.88 44.37 -104.23
C HIS A 42 34.89 45.04 -103.27
N LYS A 43 35.28 45.08 -101.98
CA LYS A 43 34.80 45.99 -100.92
C LYS A 43 33.32 45.72 -100.49
N THR A 44 32.95 45.85 -99.22
CA THR A 44 33.37 46.90 -98.27
C THR A 44 33.45 46.39 -96.83
N THR A 45 34.49 46.78 -96.11
CA THR A 45 34.57 46.60 -94.66
C THR A 45 33.60 47.55 -93.96
N LYS A 46 32.57 47.02 -93.28
CA LYS A 46 31.99 47.59 -92.06
C LYS A 46 30.92 46.68 -91.43
N ASP A 47 30.85 46.75 -90.10
CA ASP A 47 29.66 46.51 -89.27
C ASP A 47 29.07 45.09 -89.17
N ILE A 48 29.88 44.08 -88.80
CA ILE A 48 29.43 42.95 -87.96
C ILE A 48 30.52 42.57 -86.94
N GLN A 49 30.70 43.39 -85.90
CA GLN A 49 31.37 43.01 -84.64
C GLN A 49 30.65 43.61 -83.43
N GLN A 50 29.36 43.28 -83.29
CA GLN A 50 28.61 43.41 -82.04
C GLN A 50 27.81 42.13 -81.81
N HIS A 51 28.50 41.13 -81.25
CA HIS A 51 27.87 40.06 -80.49
C HIS A 51 28.86 39.61 -79.40
N ASP A 52 28.71 40.24 -78.24
CA ASP A 52 29.12 39.83 -76.89
C ASP A 52 30.17 38.72 -76.78
N ALA A 53 31.44 39.11 -76.82
CA ALA A 53 32.51 38.32 -76.22
C ALA A 53 32.36 38.36 -74.69
N LYS A 54 31.53 37.46 -74.14
CA LYS A 54 31.41 37.23 -72.70
C LYS A 54 32.80 37.00 -72.11
N SER A 55 33.09 37.60 -70.95
CA SER A 55 34.32 37.28 -70.22
C SER A 55 34.35 35.79 -69.88
N LYS A 56 35.53 35.15 -69.93
CA LYS A 56 35.67 33.73 -69.57
C LYS A 56 35.12 33.42 -68.17
N LYS A 57 35.16 34.40 -67.26
CA LYS A 57 34.51 34.35 -65.94
C LYS A 57 32.98 34.21 -66.04
N GLN A 58 32.32 35.08 -66.81
CA GLN A 58 30.88 35.03 -67.04
C GLN A 58 30.46 33.72 -67.71
N LEU A 59 31.27 33.20 -68.63
CA LEU A 59 31.02 31.91 -69.27
C LEU A 59 31.16 30.73 -68.29
N SER A 60 32.11 30.80 -67.35
CA SER A 60 32.28 29.80 -66.28
C SER A 60 31.11 29.82 -65.31
N GLU A 61 30.65 31.00 -64.91
CA GLU A 61 29.45 31.19 -64.08
C GLU A 61 28.17 30.66 -64.75
N GLU A 62 27.98 30.92 -66.05
CA GLU A 62 26.83 30.43 -66.84
C GLU A 62 26.82 28.89 -66.98
N LYS A 63 27.98 28.28 -67.25
CA LYS A 63 28.11 26.82 -67.30
C LYS A 63 27.91 26.18 -65.92
N LEU A 64 28.38 26.81 -64.83
CA LEU A 64 28.06 26.38 -63.46
C LEU A 64 26.54 26.40 -63.20
N GLN A 65 25.82 27.44 -63.65
CA GLN A 65 24.36 27.46 -63.56
C GLN A 65 23.71 26.33 -64.36
N THR A 66 24.30 25.96 -65.51
CA THR A 66 23.85 24.81 -66.30
C THR A 66 24.07 23.49 -65.55
N VAL A 67 25.21 23.30 -64.88
CA VAL A 67 25.47 22.14 -64.01
C VAL A 67 24.47 22.09 -62.83
N LYS A 68 24.16 23.26 -62.22
CA LYS A 68 23.17 23.38 -61.15
C LYS A 68 21.75 23.04 -61.61
N ALA A 69 21.38 23.44 -62.83
CA ALA A 69 20.12 23.08 -63.47
C ALA A 69 20.05 21.57 -63.76
N LEU A 70 21.10 20.98 -64.35
CA LEU A 70 21.18 19.53 -64.62
C LEU A 70 21.01 18.69 -63.34
N LYS A 71 21.62 19.12 -62.22
CA LYS A 71 21.41 18.48 -60.91
C LYS A 71 19.94 18.51 -60.49
N ALA A 72 19.28 19.66 -60.60
CA ALA A 72 17.86 19.80 -60.24
C ALA A 72 16.95 18.95 -61.13
N GLU A 73 17.26 18.84 -62.43
CA GLU A 73 16.56 17.96 -63.37
C GLU A 73 16.75 16.47 -63.01
N LEU A 74 17.97 16.03 -62.68
CA LEU A 74 18.21 14.65 -62.21
C LEU A 74 17.44 14.35 -60.91
N ALA A 75 17.43 15.26 -59.94
CA ALA A 75 16.70 15.09 -58.68
C ALA A 75 15.17 14.94 -58.90
N ALA A 76 14.58 15.83 -59.72
CA ALA A 76 13.16 15.76 -60.08
C ALA A 76 12.82 14.48 -60.86
N LYS A 77 13.74 14.01 -61.70
CA LYS A 77 13.62 12.76 -62.46
C LYS A 77 13.73 11.54 -61.54
N ALA A 78 14.65 11.51 -60.59
CA ALA A 78 14.75 10.46 -59.58
C ALA A 78 13.47 10.37 -58.74
N GLN A 79 12.90 11.50 -58.31
CA GLN A 79 11.61 11.55 -57.62
C GLN A 79 10.46 10.99 -58.48
N THR A 80 10.43 11.32 -59.78
CA THR A 80 9.44 10.80 -60.74
C THR A 80 9.55 9.28 -60.94
N LEU A 81 10.77 8.75 -61.02
CA LEU A 81 11.04 7.32 -61.13
C LEU A 81 10.63 6.59 -59.83
N ARG A 82 11.00 7.11 -58.65
CA ARG A 82 10.53 6.59 -57.35
C ARG A 82 8.99 6.56 -57.25
N GLY A 83 8.31 7.63 -57.68
CA GLY A 83 6.85 7.67 -57.74
C GLY A 83 6.26 6.62 -58.70
N THR A 84 6.98 6.26 -59.76
CA THR A 84 6.60 5.21 -60.71
C THR A 84 6.81 3.81 -60.12
N VAL A 85 7.88 3.58 -59.33
CA VAL A 85 8.06 2.34 -58.56
C VAL A 85 6.88 2.09 -57.62
N VAL A 86 6.40 3.13 -56.92
CA VAL A 86 5.24 3.03 -56.02
C VAL A 86 3.96 2.66 -56.79
N LYS A 87 3.76 3.18 -58.00
CA LYS A 87 2.63 2.78 -58.86
C LYS A 87 2.69 1.30 -59.23
N PHE A 88 3.84 0.81 -59.69
CA PHE A 88 3.99 -0.63 -59.98
C PHE A 88 3.81 -1.51 -58.74
N GLU A 89 4.28 -1.08 -57.56
CA GLU A 89 4.00 -1.78 -56.32
C GLU A 89 2.49 -1.82 -56.02
N SER A 90 1.76 -0.72 -56.21
CA SER A 90 0.31 -0.70 -55.99
C SER A 90 -0.47 -1.59 -56.97
N GLU A 91 -0.03 -1.68 -58.22
CA GLU A 91 -0.60 -2.60 -59.22
C GLU A 91 -0.34 -4.07 -58.87
N ILE A 92 0.89 -4.40 -58.43
CA ILE A 92 1.23 -5.73 -57.93
C ILE A 92 0.32 -6.08 -56.74
N GLN A 93 0.23 -5.20 -55.73
CA GLN A 93 -0.59 -5.41 -54.55
C GLN A 93 -2.10 -5.52 -54.85
N ARG A 94 -2.61 -4.87 -55.91
CA ARG A 94 -3.99 -5.07 -56.37
C ARG A 94 -4.20 -6.48 -56.91
N ASN A 95 -3.35 -6.92 -57.84
CA ASN A 95 -3.43 -8.26 -58.42
C ASN A 95 -3.22 -9.36 -57.37
N VAL A 96 -2.35 -9.15 -56.38
CA VAL A 96 -2.16 -10.10 -55.25
C VAL A 96 -3.46 -10.27 -54.44
N LYS A 97 -4.20 -9.19 -54.19
CA LYS A 97 -5.52 -9.27 -53.51
C LYS A 97 -6.55 -9.99 -54.37
N GLU A 98 -6.64 -9.66 -55.66
CA GLU A 98 -7.52 -10.33 -56.61
C GLU A 98 -7.28 -11.86 -56.63
N ILE A 99 -6.01 -12.29 -56.61
CA ILE A 99 -5.63 -13.72 -56.49
C ILE A 99 -6.08 -14.31 -55.15
N GLN A 100 -5.87 -13.62 -54.03
CA GLN A 100 -6.27 -14.11 -52.70
C GLN A 100 -7.79 -14.23 -52.55
N GLU A 101 -8.55 -13.30 -53.13
CA GLU A 101 -10.01 -13.30 -53.16
C GLU A 101 -10.53 -14.46 -54.03
N GLU A 102 -9.98 -14.63 -55.24
CA GLU A 102 -10.34 -15.73 -56.14
C GLU A 102 -9.94 -17.12 -55.59
N LYS A 103 -8.78 -17.25 -54.92
CA LYS A 103 -8.40 -18.46 -54.16
C LYS A 103 -9.38 -18.75 -53.02
N SER A 104 -9.83 -17.71 -52.31
CA SER A 104 -10.80 -17.85 -51.21
C SER A 104 -12.18 -18.28 -51.71
N TYR A 105 -12.58 -17.83 -52.91
CA TYR A 105 -13.83 -18.22 -53.58
C TYR A 105 -13.79 -19.65 -54.14
N THR A 106 -12.66 -20.05 -54.75
CA THR A 106 -12.52 -21.35 -55.44
C THR A 106 -11.95 -22.47 -54.58
N GLY A 107 -11.36 -22.16 -53.41
CA GLY A 107 -10.76 -23.12 -52.49
C GLY A 107 -9.37 -23.65 -52.89
N GLN A 108 -8.77 -23.12 -53.96
CA GLN A 108 -7.51 -23.60 -54.55
C GLN A 108 -6.31 -23.38 -53.62
N GLN A 109 -5.43 -24.38 -53.50
CA GLN A 109 -4.22 -24.33 -52.67
C GLN A 109 -2.95 -24.61 -53.48
N GLY A 110 -1.88 -23.86 -53.20
CA GLY A 110 -0.61 -23.98 -53.90
C GLY A 110 -0.65 -23.51 -55.37
N PHE A 111 0.52 -23.45 -55.99
CA PHE A 111 0.70 -22.92 -57.34
C PHE A 111 -0.01 -23.78 -58.41
N ASP A 112 0.20 -25.10 -58.40
CA ASP A 112 -0.27 -26.03 -59.44
C ASP A 112 -1.80 -26.10 -59.59
N GLU A 113 -2.56 -25.77 -58.55
CA GLU A 113 -4.01 -25.61 -58.62
C GLU A 113 -4.38 -24.20 -59.05
N SER A 114 -3.75 -23.19 -58.45
CA SER A 114 -4.01 -21.78 -58.70
C SER A 114 -3.78 -21.38 -60.16
N ILE A 115 -2.72 -21.88 -60.81
CA ILE A 115 -2.36 -21.54 -62.18
C ILE A 115 -3.35 -22.08 -63.23
N LYS A 116 -4.15 -23.09 -62.87
CA LYS A 116 -5.23 -23.63 -63.73
C LYS A 116 -6.45 -22.71 -63.79
N ASN A 117 -6.59 -21.76 -62.85
CA ASN A 117 -7.62 -20.73 -62.92
C ASN A 117 -7.13 -19.56 -63.80
N GLN A 118 -7.83 -19.33 -64.91
CA GLN A 118 -7.45 -18.30 -65.88
C GLN A 118 -7.40 -16.88 -65.27
N ARG A 119 -8.23 -16.57 -64.27
CA ARG A 119 -8.18 -15.27 -63.58
C ARG A 119 -6.89 -15.11 -62.81
N ILE A 120 -6.56 -16.09 -61.96
CA ILE A 120 -5.33 -16.10 -61.18
C ILE A 120 -4.11 -16.05 -62.11
N ARG A 121 -4.11 -16.84 -63.19
CA ARG A 121 -3.06 -16.80 -64.21
C ARG A 121 -2.89 -15.40 -64.82
N ASN A 122 -3.98 -14.75 -65.25
CA ASN A 122 -3.91 -13.40 -65.80
C ASN A 122 -3.32 -12.39 -64.78
N CYS A 123 -3.72 -12.49 -63.51
CA CYS A 123 -3.18 -11.65 -62.44
C CYS A 123 -1.69 -11.94 -62.18
N LEU A 124 -1.24 -13.19 -62.25
CA LEU A 124 0.19 -13.56 -62.13
C LEU A 124 1.01 -13.03 -63.30
N GLU A 125 0.53 -13.14 -64.55
CA GLU A 125 1.17 -12.54 -65.73
C GLU A 125 1.23 -11.00 -65.65
N ALA A 126 0.21 -10.37 -65.04
CA ALA A 126 0.22 -8.93 -64.76
C ALA A 126 1.25 -8.55 -63.68
N ILE A 127 1.36 -9.33 -62.59
CA ILE A 127 2.39 -9.14 -61.55
C ILE A 127 3.79 -9.34 -62.14
N GLN A 128 3.99 -10.38 -62.96
CA GLN A 128 5.26 -10.67 -63.64
C GLN A 128 5.73 -9.47 -64.48
N LYS A 129 4.85 -8.93 -65.33
CA LYS A 129 5.15 -7.75 -66.16
C LYS A 129 5.40 -6.51 -65.30
N ALA A 130 4.55 -6.25 -64.29
CA ALA A 130 4.72 -5.13 -63.38
C ALA A 130 6.03 -5.22 -62.58
N HIS A 131 6.46 -6.43 -62.20
CA HIS A 131 7.75 -6.67 -61.56
C HIS A 131 8.92 -6.36 -62.51
N GLY A 132 8.88 -6.82 -63.76
CA GLY A 132 9.89 -6.51 -64.77
C GLY A 132 10.04 -5.00 -65.00
N TYR A 133 8.92 -4.28 -65.22
CA TYR A 133 8.94 -2.82 -65.32
C TYR A 133 9.46 -2.15 -64.04
N LYS A 134 9.06 -2.63 -62.85
CA LYS A 134 9.53 -2.12 -61.57
C LYS A 134 11.07 -2.20 -61.45
N GLN A 135 11.69 -3.32 -61.83
CA GLN A 135 13.16 -3.45 -61.77
C GLN A 135 13.85 -2.46 -62.72
N ILE A 136 13.36 -2.33 -63.96
CA ILE A 136 13.89 -1.37 -64.95
C ILE A 136 13.82 0.07 -64.42
N VAL A 137 12.71 0.44 -63.76
CA VAL A 137 12.56 1.77 -63.14
C VAL A 137 13.48 1.93 -61.92
N ILE A 138 13.68 0.89 -61.11
CA ILE A 138 14.61 0.91 -59.96
C ILE A 138 16.05 1.13 -60.43
N GLU A 139 16.52 0.38 -61.43
CA GLU A 139 17.86 0.58 -62.01
C GLU A 139 18.03 1.99 -62.59
N ALA A 140 17.01 2.48 -63.30
CA ALA A 140 17.01 3.82 -63.86
C ALA A 140 17.07 4.89 -62.75
N ALA A 141 16.33 4.70 -61.66
CA ALA A 141 16.38 5.58 -60.49
C ALA A 141 17.78 5.59 -59.88
N GLN A 142 18.36 4.42 -59.61
CA GLN A 142 19.72 4.28 -59.07
C GLN A 142 20.78 4.95 -59.97
N LYS A 143 20.71 4.76 -61.29
CA LYS A 143 21.62 5.41 -62.27
C LYS A 143 21.43 6.94 -62.33
N THR A 144 20.22 7.43 -62.06
CA THR A 144 19.90 8.87 -61.99
C THR A 144 20.42 9.47 -60.68
N GLU A 145 20.18 8.81 -59.55
CA GLU A 145 20.62 9.22 -58.21
C GLU A 145 22.15 9.20 -58.07
N ALA A 146 22.83 8.21 -58.65
CA ALA A 146 24.29 8.20 -58.73
C ALA A 146 24.82 9.42 -59.49
N GLY A 147 24.18 9.77 -60.62
CA GLY A 147 24.53 10.97 -61.38
C GLY A 147 24.27 12.28 -60.62
N GLU A 148 23.19 12.36 -59.85
CA GLU A 148 22.91 13.49 -58.96
C GLU A 148 24.03 13.65 -57.91
N ILE A 149 24.45 12.57 -57.27
CA ILE A 149 25.52 12.57 -56.27
C ILE A 149 26.87 12.98 -56.89
N GLU A 150 27.19 12.49 -58.09
CA GLU A 150 28.39 12.90 -58.83
C GLU A 150 28.34 14.40 -59.18
N LEU A 151 27.19 14.91 -59.66
CA LEU A 151 27.02 16.35 -59.93
C LEU A 151 27.13 17.21 -58.68
N VAL A 152 26.67 16.76 -57.50
CA VAL A 152 26.89 17.48 -56.22
C VAL A 152 28.38 17.57 -55.87
N GLY A 153 29.17 16.54 -56.16
CA GLY A 153 30.61 16.57 -55.96
C GLY A 153 31.31 17.54 -56.91
N VAL A 154 30.91 17.52 -58.19
CA VAL A 154 31.45 18.38 -59.24
C VAL A 154 31.07 19.86 -59.02
N GLU A 155 29.80 20.16 -58.72
CA GLU A 155 29.30 21.50 -58.39
C GLU A 155 30.13 22.17 -57.29
N LYS A 156 30.42 21.45 -56.20
CA LYS A 156 31.22 21.97 -55.08
C LYS A 156 32.66 22.30 -55.47
N GLN A 157 33.25 21.53 -56.39
CA GLN A 157 34.60 21.81 -56.89
C GLN A 157 34.58 23.02 -57.81
N LEU A 158 33.61 23.09 -58.72
CA LEU A 158 33.42 24.22 -59.63
C LEU A 158 33.10 25.53 -58.89
N ASP A 159 32.31 25.49 -57.81
CA ASP A 159 32.04 26.65 -56.95
C ASP A 159 33.33 27.19 -56.30
N LEU A 160 34.27 26.31 -55.92
CA LEU A 160 35.58 26.72 -55.38
C LEU A 160 36.51 27.24 -56.48
N ASP A 161 36.57 26.56 -57.62
CA ASP A 161 37.34 26.97 -58.79
C ASP A 161 36.88 28.37 -59.27
N ILE A 162 35.56 28.64 -59.26
CA ILE A 162 34.96 29.94 -59.64
C ILE A 162 35.30 31.08 -58.68
N ILE A 163 35.47 30.81 -57.38
CA ILE A 163 35.93 31.83 -56.41
C ILE A 163 37.36 32.28 -56.71
N LEU A 164 38.20 31.40 -57.27
CA LEU A 164 39.61 31.70 -57.58
C LEU A 164 39.81 32.31 -58.97
N LEU A 165 38.78 32.42 -59.81
CA LEU A 165 38.89 32.87 -61.21
C LEU A 165 39.61 34.21 -61.42
N ASP A 166 39.44 35.17 -60.52
CA ASP A 166 40.12 36.48 -60.61
C ASP A 166 41.64 36.39 -60.32
N SER A 167 42.12 35.23 -59.89
CA SER A 167 43.52 34.92 -59.58
C SER A 167 44.12 33.78 -60.43
N MET A 168 43.34 33.18 -61.33
CA MET A 168 43.77 32.09 -62.22
C MET A 168 44.37 32.62 -63.53
N GLU A 169 45.33 31.88 -64.08
CA GLU A 169 45.84 32.16 -65.42
C GLU A 169 44.82 31.78 -66.51
N ASP A 170 44.80 32.51 -67.62
CA ASP A 170 43.85 32.30 -68.74
C ASP A 170 43.74 30.83 -69.20
N ALA A 171 44.86 30.10 -69.19
CA ALA A 171 44.93 28.68 -69.57
C ALA A 171 44.32 27.73 -68.53
N GLU A 172 44.24 28.13 -67.26
CA GLU A 172 43.54 27.37 -66.21
C GLU A 172 42.04 27.62 -66.26
N ILE A 173 41.62 28.84 -66.63
CA ILE A 173 40.22 29.16 -66.89
C ILE A 173 39.69 28.36 -68.09
N ASP A 174 40.49 28.21 -69.15
CA ASP A 174 40.12 27.38 -70.31
C ASP A 174 39.96 25.90 -69.92
N ARG A 175 40.84 25.35 -69.07
CA ARG A 175 40.69 23.98 -68.51
C ARG A 175 39.43 23.82 -67.66
N LEU A 176 39.04 24.85 -66.91
CA LEU A 176 37.78 24.85 -66.13
C LEU A 176 36.56 24.82 -67.07
N LEU A 177 36.60 25.59 -68.16
CA LEU A 177 35.55 25.63 -69.18
C LEU A 177 35.41 24.29 -69.94
N ASP A 178 36.52 23.62 -70.27
CA ASP A 178 36.54 22.28 -70.85
C ASP A 178 35.94 21.24 -69.88
N ARG A 179 36.31 21.33 -68.60
CA ARG A 179 35.80 20.44 -67.54
C ARG A 179 34.30 20.60 -67.35
N LEU A 180 33.80 21.84 -67.40
CA LEU A 180 32.38 22.17 -67.36
C LEU A 180 31.63 21.56 -68.56
N ASP A 181 32.18 21.69 -69.78
CA ASP A 181 31.56 21.11 -70.98
C ASP A 181 31.55 19.57 -70.96
N LEU A 182 32.59 18.94 -70.44
CA LEU A 182 32.65 17.48 -70.29
C LEU A 182 31.52 16.99 -69.36
N VAL A 183 31.32 17.68 -68.23
CA VAL A 183 30.27 17.37 -67.25
C VAL A 183 28.88 17.57 -67.86
N ILE A 184 28.65 18.69 -68.54
CA ILE A 184 27.38 18.97 -69.23
C ILE A 184 27.11 17.88 -70.28
N THR A 185 28.09 17.56 -71.12
CA THR A 185 27.98 16.52 -72.17
C THR A 185 27.70 15.13 -71.60
N GLN A 186 28.30 14.78 -70.46
CA GLN A 186 28.09 13.49 -69.79
C GLN A 186 26.69 13.33 -69.18
N TYR A 187 26.12 14.41 -68.63
CA TYR A 187 24.90 14.35 -67.82
C TYR A 187 23.63 14.87 -68.52
N GLN A 188 23.74 15.76 -69.50
CA GLN A 188 22.59 16.27 -70.26
C GLN A 188 21.78 15.16 -70.96
N PRO A 189 22.37 14.10 -71.56
CA PRO A 189 21.59 12.96 -72.08
C PRO A 189 20.80 12.21 -70.99
N ARG A 190 21.26 12.28 -69.73
CA ARG A 190 20.59 11.63 -68.59
C ARG A 190 19.46 12.47 -68.02
N THR A 191 19.37 13.77 -68.26
CA THR A 191 18.20 14.58 -67.85
C THR A 191 17.06 14.51 -68.86
N GLN A 192 17.37 14.38 -70.16
CA GLN A 192 16.41 14.23 -71.26
C GLN A 192 15.38 13.09 -71.04
N LYS A 193 14.26 13.13 -71.78
CA LYS A 193 13.11 12.22 -71.63
C LYS A 193 13.54 10.75 -71.64
N LEU A 194 13.33 10.05 -70.52
CA LEU A 194 13.74 8.66 -70.38
C LEU A 194 12.82 7.75 -71.20
N ILE A 195 13.38 7.09 -72.21
CA ILE A 195 12.72 5.99 -72.92
C ILE A 195 13.17 4.71 -72.22
N LEU A 196 12.31 4.17 -71.35
CA LEU A 196 12.55 2.86 -70.75
C LEU A 196 12.13 1.77 -71.74
N PRO A 197 13.00 0.79 -72.03
CA PRO A 197 12.60 -0.35 -72.86
C PRO A 197 11.55 -1.19 -72.13
N PRO A 198 10.68 -1.92 -72.85
CA PRO A 198 9.89 -2.98 -72.24
C PRO A 198 10.81 -4.07 -71.64
N PRO A 199 10.40 -4.77 -70.57
CA PRO A 199 11.13 -5.93 -70.10
C PRO A 199 11.17 -6.99 -71.21
N LYS A 200 12.35 -7.58 -71.42
CA LYS A 200 12.48 -8.72 -72.34
C LYS A 200 11.89 -9.94 -71.67
N GLU A 201 11.28 -10.82 -72.45
CA GLU A 201 10.66 -12.04 -71.92
C GLU A 201 11.68 -12.94 -71.19
N ALA A 202 12.93 -12.97 -71.65
CA ALA A 202 14.04 -13.69 -70.99
C ALA A 202 14.51 -13.06 -69.65
N ASP A 203 14.16 -11.81 -69.37
CA ASP A 203 14.49 -11.10 -68.13
C ASP A 203 13.30 -11.15 -67.12
N LEU A 204 12.17 -11.74 -67.50
CA LEU A 204 11.01 -11.94 -66.63
C LEU A 204 11.16 -13.24 -65.83
N LYS A 205 10.92 -13.16 -64.52
CA LYS A 205 10.81 -14.32 -63.63
C LYS A 205 9.69 -15.26 -64.07
N GLU A 206 9.84 -16.55 -63.82
CA GLU A 206 8.79 -17.54 -64.06
C GLU A 206 7.57 -17.32 -63.13
N LEU A 207 6.39 -17.84 -63.52
CA LEU A 207 5.14 -17.54 -62.83
C LEU A 207 5.03 -18.20 -61.45
N ASP A 208 5.75 -19.30 -61.24
CA ASP A 208 5.93 -19.96 -59.94
C ASP A 208 6.80 -19.12 -59.01
N GLU A 209 7.93 -18.57 -59.48
CA GLU A 209 8.73 -17.62 -58.70
C GLU A 209 7.92 -16.38 -58.28
N ILE A 210 7.10 -15.85 -59.20
CA ILE A 210 6.21 -14.72 -58.92
C ILE A 210 5.15 -15.10 -57.89
N TYR A 211 4.58 -16.31 -57.99
CA TYR A 211 3.63 -16.82 -57.01
C TYR A 211 4.27 -16.96 -55.63
N ASP A 212 5.46 -17.54 -55.54
CA ASP A 212 6.16 -17.75 -54.27
C ASP A 212 6.59 -16.42 -53.63
N GLN A 213 7.12 -15.50 -54.44
CA GLN A 213 7.60 -14.20 -53.98
C GLN A 213 6.46 -13.31 -53.45
N TYR A 214 5.28 -13.36 -54.05
CA TYR A 214 4.19 -12.42 -53.75
C TYR A 214 2.97 -13.04 -53.07
N ILE A 215 2.56 -14.25 -53.46
CA ILE A 215 1.37 -14.92 -52.92
C ILE A 215 1.75 -15.75 -51.70
N PHE A 216 2.64 -16.73 -51.86
CA PHE A 216 3.02 -17.66 -50.77
C PHE A 216 3.72 -16.93 -49.61
N ALA A 217 4.62 -15.98 -49.91
CA ALA A 217 5.28 -15.17 -48.88
C ALA A 217 4.27 -14.37 -48.02
N GLU A 218 3.22 -13.80 -48.63
CA GLU A 218 2.19 -13.06 -47.89
C GLU A 218 1.26 -13.99 -47.10
N GLU A 219 0.89 -15.14 -47.66
CA GLU A 219 0.12 -16.17 -46.96
C GLU A 219 0.88 -16.69 -45.73
N LYS A 220 2.17 -17.00 -45.87
CA LYS A 220 3.05 -17.40 -44.77
C LYS A 220 3.13 -16.31 -43.69
N LYS A 221 3.24 -15.03 -44.07
CA LYS A 221 3.24 -13.90 -43.14
C LYS A 221 1.90 -13.79 -42.39
N LYS A 222 0.76 -13.93 -43.07
CA LYS A 222 -0.58 -13.93 -42.45
C LYS A 222 -0.79 -15.11 -41.50
N VAL A 223 -0.29 -16.29 -41.83
CA VAL A 223 -0.32 -17.47 -40.95
C VAL A 223 0.54 -17.25 -39.70
N GLN A 224 1.75 -16.71 -39.85
CA GLN A 224 2.60 -16.36 -38.71
C GLN A 224 1.96 -15.29 -37.80
N GLU A 225 1.33 -14.26 -38.38
CA GLU A 225 0.64 -13.22 -37.62
C GLU A 225 -0.59 -13.78 -36.87
N LYS A 226 -1.39 -14.64 -37.50
CA LYS A 226 -2.50 -15.35 -36.84
C LYS A 226 -2.01 -16.24 -35.70
N LEU A 227 -0.92 -16.98 -35.90
CA LEU A 227 -0.32 -17.83 -34.86
C LEU A 227 0.20 -16.99 -33.68
N LEU A 228 0.82 -15.84 -33.95
CA LEU A 228 1.29 -14.91 -32.91
C LEU A 228 0.11 -14.33 -32.11
N LYS A 229 -0.98 -13.92 -32.78
CA LYS A 229 -2.20 -13.45 -32.12
C LYS A 229 -2.84 -14.55 -31.27
N SER A 230 -2.94 -15.78 -31.78
CA SER A 230 -3.45 -16.93 -31.01
C SER A 230 -2.64 -17.17 -29.73
N LYS A 231 -1.29 -17.13 -29.83
CA LYS A 231 -0.40 -17.26 -28.66
C LYS A 231 -0.60 -16.12 -27.65
N GLN A 232 -0.71 -14.87 -28.11
CA GLN A 232 -0.98 -13.73 -27.23
C GLN A 232 -2.35 -13.84 -26.53
N GLU A 233 -3.38 -14.34 -27.22
CA GLU A 233 -4.69 -14.61 -26.61
C GLU A 233 -4.65 -15.76 -25.60
N GLU A 234 -3.91 -16.83 -25.87
CA GLU A 234 -3.68 -17.94 -24.94
C GLU A 234 -2.92 -17.49 -23.70
N GLU A 235 -1.82 -16.75 -23.85
CA GLU A 235 -1.07 -16.14 -22.73
C GLU A 235 -1.97 -15.20 -21.90
N LEU A 236 -2.83 -14.40 -22.55
CA LEU A 236 -3.78 -13.54 -21.85
C LEU A 236 -4.85 -14.34 -21.09
N LYS A 237 -5.35 -15.45 -21.66
CA LYS A 237 -6.27 -16.38 -20.99
C LYS A 237 -5.61 -17.04 -19.78
N GLN A 238 -4.39 -17.57 -19.94
CA GLN A 238 -3.60 -18.16 -18.86
C GLN A 238 -3.32 -17.14 -17.74
N LYS A 239 -2.93 -15.91 -18.08
CA LYS A 239 -2.69 -14.83 -17.11
C LYS A 239 -3.96 -14.47 -16.32
N LYS A 240 -5.13 -14.40 -16.99
CA LYS A 240 -6.42 -14.16 -16.33
C LYS A 240 -6.81 -15.30 -15.38
N GLU A 241 -6.61 -16.55 -15.77
CA GLU A 241 -6.94 -17.70 -14.91
C GLU A 241 -5.96 -17.78 -13.72
N LEU A 242 -4.66 -17.53 -13.92
CA LEU A 242 -3.68 -17.43 -12.83
C LEU A 242 -4.01 -16.30 -11.86
N GLU A 243 -4.48 -15.14 -12.35
CA GLU A 243 -4.92 -14.05 -11.48
C GLU A 243 -6.17 -14.42 -10.69
N LYS A 244 -7.14 -15.11 -11.32
CA LYS A 244 -8.34 -15.63 -10.67
C LYS A 244 -8.00 -16.67 -9.59
N GLN A 245 -7.04 -17.56 -9.84
CA GLN A 245 -6.51 -18.48 -8.83
C GLN A 245 -5.86 -17.74 -7.65
N LYS A 246 -4.97 -16.78 -7.91
CA LYS A 246 -4.35 -15.94 -6.86
C LYS A 246 -5.38 -15.15 -6.04
N ARG A 247 -6.44 -14.63 -6.67
CA ARG A 247 -7.56 -13.96 -5.98
C ARG A 247 -8.35 -14.93 -5.11
N ALA A 248 -8.61 -16.16 -5.58
CA ALA A 248 -9.28 -17.20 -4.79
C ALA A 248 -8.44 -17.64 -3.58
N GLU A 249 -7.15 -17.87 -3.77
CA GLU A 249 -6.21 -18.21 -2.70
C GLU A 249 -6.15 -17.10 -1.64
N LEU A 250 -6.03 -15.83 -2.04
CA LEU A 250 -6.03 -14.68 -1.13
C LEU A 250 -7.35 -14.57 -0.33
N LEU A 251 -8.49 -14.87 -0.95
CA LEU A 251 -9.78 -14.93 -0.26
C LEU A 251 -9.84 -16.09 0.73
N GLU A 252 -9.26 -17.24 0.41
CA GLU A 252 -9.17 -18.36 1.34
C GLU A 252 -8.24 -18.04 2.52
N GLN A 253 -7.05 -17.48 2.28
CA GLN A 253 -6.14 -17.03 3.34
C GLN A 253 -6.82 -16.02 4.27
N ARG A 254 -7.63 -15.08 3.74
CA ARG A 254 -8.46 -14.17 4.54
C ARG A 254 -9.52 -14.91 5.38
N ARG A 255 -10.21 -15.90 4.80
CA ARG A 255 -11.18 -16.76 5.54
C ARG A 255 -10.49 -17.55 6.64
N GLN A 256 -9.32 -18.15 6.38
CA GLN A 256 -8.53 -18.88 7.38
C GLN A 256 -8.05 -17.94 8.51
N LYS A 257 -7.56 -16.74 8.19
CA LYS A 257 -7.18 -15.72 9.19
C LYS A 257 -8.37 -15.30 10.05
N SER A 258 -9.54 -15.07 9.45
CA SER A 258 -10.78 -14.75 10.19
C SER A 258 -11.23 -15.90 11.10
N ARG A 259 -11.15 -17.16 10.65
CA ARG A 259 -11.40 -18.34 11.50
C ARG A 259 -10.44 -18.41 12.69
N ARG A 260 -9.14 -18.18 12.48
CA ARG A 260 -8.14 -18.14 13.56
C ARG A 260 -8.43 -17.04 14.59
N LEU A 261 -8.83 -15.85 14.14
CA LEU A 261 -9.23 -14.75 15.02
C LEU A 261 -10.45 -15.13 15.88
N ARG A 262 -11.52 -15.67 15.29
CA ARG A 262 -12.72 -16.12 16.04
C ARG A 262 -12.41 -17.19 17.09
N ILE A 263 -11.51 -18.13 16.78
CA ILE A 263 -11.05 -19.15 17.76
C ILE A 263 -10.30 -18.48 18.92
N LEU A 264 -9.47 -17.47 18.63
CA LEU A 264 -8.68 -16.77 19.64
C LEU A 264 -9.56 -15.84 20.50
N GLU A 265 -10.57 -15.19 19.91
CA GLU A 265 -11.62 -14.45 20.61
C GLU A 265 -12.44 -15.38 21.52
N LYS A 266 -12.87 -16.55 21.01
CA LYS A 266 -13.59 -17.55 21.82
C LYS A 266 -12.76 -18.00 23.03
N LYS A 267 -11.47 -18.31 22.83
CA LYS A 267 -10.55 -18.67 23.92
C LYS A 267 -10.40 -17.54 24.95
N LYS A 268 -10.32 -16.28 24.52
CA LYS A 268 -10.29 -15.12 25.42
C LYS A 268 -11.57 -14.98 26.24
N ALA A 269 -12.73 -15.19 25.62
CA ALA A 269 -14.03 -15.18 26.31
C ALA A 269 -14.14 -16.36 27.30
N GLU A 270 -13.65 -17.55 26.94
CA GLU A 270 -13.58 -18.72 27.82
C GLU A 270 -12.67 -18.45 29.04
N THR A 271 -11.50 -17.84 28.86
CA THR A 271 -10.64 -17.44 29.99
C THR A 271 -11.27 -16.37 30.87
N GLN A 272 -11.94 -15.37 30.29
CA GLN A 272 -12.65 -14.35 31.06
C GLN A 272 -13.83 -14.94 31.86
N LEU A 273 -14.57 -15.89 31.27
CA LEU A 273 -15.64 -16.59 31.98
C LEU A 273 -15.09 -17.37 33.18
N HIS A 274 -13.95 -18.05 33.00
CA HIS A 274 -13.29 -18.80 34.06
C HIS A 274 -12.73 -17.88 35.17
N GLU A 275 -12.17 -16.71 34.82
CA GLU A 275 -11.75 -15.68 35.79
C GLU A 275 -12.94 -15.15 36.61
N ILE A 276 -14.08 -14.88 35.96
CA ILE A 276 -15.33 -14.47 36.63
C ILE A 276 -15.86 -15.57 37.56
N GLU A 277 -15.81 -16.84 37.11
CA GLU A 277 -16.25 -17.98 37.91
C GLU A 277 -15.35 -18.22 39.12
N LEU A 278 -14.03 -18.13 38.95
CA LEU A 278 -13.04 -18.19 40.04
C LEU A 278 -13.22 -17.03 41.03
N ALA A 279 -13.52 -15.82 40.55
CA ALA A 279 -13.84 -14.66 41.40
C ALA A 279 -15.11 -14.90 42.22
N LYS A 280 -16.17 -15.47 41.62
CA LYS A 280 -17.39 -15.87 42.33
C LYS A 280 -17.12 -16.95 43.38
N GLN A 281 -16.32 -17.97 43.08
CA GLN A 281 -15.94 -18.99 44.05
C GLN A 281 -15.20 -18.39 45.25
N LYS A 282 -14.22 -17.50 45.01
CA LYS A 282 -13.52 -16.76 46.07
C LYS A 282 -14.46 -15.91 46.92
N GLN A 283 -15.45 -15.26 46.31
CA GLN A 283 -16.45 -14.48 47.05
C GLN A 283 -17.33 -15.38 47.94
N ILE A 284 -17.82 -16.51 47.42
CA ILE A 284 -18.60 -17.49 48.18
C ILE A 284 -17.78 -18.06 49.35
N GLU A 285 -16.48 -18.32 49.15
CA GLU A 285 -15.61 -18.82 50.21
C GLU A 285 -15.29 -17.74 51.27
N GLN A 286 -15.12 -16.48 50.87
CA GLN A 286 -15.04 -15.36 51.81
C GLN A 286 -16.34 -15.18 52.62
N GLU A 287 -17.51 -15.33 52.00
CA GLU A 287 -18.80 -15.29 52.71
C GLU A 287 -18.94 -16.45 53.71
N ARG A 288 -18.51 -17.67 53.34
CA ARG A 288 -18.44 -18.80 54.28
C ARG A 288 -17.49 -18.54 55.45
N GLN A 289 -16.31 -17.97 55.19
CA GLN A 289 -15.37 -17.61 56.27
C GLN A 289 -15.98 -16.58 57.23
N ARG A 290 -16.67 -15.55 56.70
CA ARG A 290 -17.39 -14.56 57.53
C ARG A 290 -18.53 -15.20 58.33
N GLN A 291 -19.25 -16.17 57.78
CA GLN A 291 -20.29 -16.91 58.51
C GLN A 291 -19.68 -17.74 59.65
N ILE A 292 -18.59 -18.46 59.41
CA ILE A 292 -17.87 -19.24 60.45
C ILE A 292 -17.32 -18.32 61.54
N GLU A 293 -16.76 -17.17 61.17
CA GLU A 293 -16.27 -16.16 62.12
C GLU A 293 -17.42 -15.56 62.96
N PHE A 294 -18.55 -15.24 62.32
CA PHE A 294 -19.75 -14.76 62.99
C PHE A 294 -20.32 -15.80 63.98
N GLU A 295 -20.37 -17.08 63.60
CA GLU A 295 -20.80 -18.17 64.49
C GLU A 295 -19.85 -18.34 65.69
N ARG A 296 -18.53 -18.24 65.48
CA ARG A 296 -17.54 -18.26 66.57
C ARG A 296 -17.71 -17.08 67.52
N LEU A 297 -17.88 -15.86 66.99
CA LEU A 297 -18.13 -14.67 67.81
C LEU A 297 -19.42 -14.80 68.63
N LYS A 298 -20.48 -15.36 68.03
CA LYS A 298 -21.73 -15.65 68.73
C LYS A 298 -21.55 -16.68 69.85
N GLN A 299 -20.81 -17.77 69.60
CA GLN A 299 -20.49 -18.76 70.64
C GLN A 299 -19.73 -18.13 71.81
N ILE A 300 -18.75 -17.26 71.54
CA ILE A 300 -18.00 -16.52 72.57
C ILE A 300 -18.92 -15.56 73.36
N GLU A 301 -19.89 -14.90 72.71
CA GLU A 301 -20.85 -14.05 73.41
C GLU A 301 -21.82 -14.87 74.29
N ASP A 302 -22.34 -15.99 73.77
CA ASP A 302 -23.20 -16.91 74.51
C ASP A 302 -22.47 -17.55 75.71
N GLU A 303 -21.17 -17.84 75.58
CA GLU A 303 -20.32 -18.34 76.67
C GLU A 303 -20.10 -17.27 77.75
N LYS A 304 -19.75 -16.03 77.35
CA LYS A 304 -19.67 -14.88 78.29
C LYS A 304 -20.99 -14.60 79.01
N ARG A 305 -22.14 -14.80 78.36
CA ARG A 305 -23.46 -14.69 79.02
C ARG A 305 -23.63 -15.75 80.10
N ARG A 306 -23.22 -17.00 79.86
CA ARG A 306 -23.24 -18.09 80.87
C ARG A 306 -22.29 -17.81 82.03
N GLU A 307 -21.09 -17.33 81.76
CA GLU A 307 -20.14 -16.92 82.82
C GLU A 307 -20.72 -15.79 83.68
N ALA A 308 -21.29 -14.76 83.06
CA ALA A 308 -21.92 -13.65 83.78
C ALA A 308 -23.15 -14.10 84.60
N GLU A 309 -23.90 -15.11 84.14
CA GLU A 309 -25.02 -15.70 84.89
C GLU A 309 -24.54 -16.55 86.08
N LEU A 310 -23.49 -17.37 85.89
CA LEU A 310 -22.85 -18.11 86.97
C LEU A 310 -22.26 -17.19 88.05
N GLU A 311 -21.66 -16.06 87.64
CA GLU A 311 -21.12 -15.08 88.58
C GLU A 311 -22.24 -14.36 89.35
N ARG A 312 -23.36 -14.02 88.69
CA ARG A 312 -24.57 -13.53 89.40
C ARG A 312 -25.07 -14.53 90.44
N GLN A 313 -25.07 -15.83 90.13
CA GLN A 313 -25.45 -16.87 91.10
C GLN A 313 -24.47 -16.99 92.27
N ARG A 314 -23.16 -16.78 92.04
CA ARG A 314 -22.15 -16.72 93.12
C ARG A 314 -22.38 -15.52 94.04
N VAL A 315 -22.50 -14.32 93.48
CA VAL A 315 -22.77 -13.09 94.24
C VAL A 315 -24.08 -13.20 95.05
N ALA A 316 -25.13 -13.79 94.48
CA ALA A 316 -26.38 -14.03 95.20
C ALA A 316 -26.21 -15.00 96.39
N LYS A 317 -25.40 -16.07 96.23
CA LYS A 317 -25.08 -17.00 97.33
C LYS A 317 -24.25 -16.32 98.42
N GLU A 318 -23.26 -15.50 98.07
CA GLU A 318 -22.47 -14.74 99.05
C GLU A 318 -23.31 -13.72 99.83
N GLN A 319 -24.23 -13.02 99.15
CA GLN A 319 -25.17 -12.11 99.82
C GLN A 319 -26.09 -12.86 100.80
N PHE A 320 -26.57 -14.04 100.43
CA PHE A 320 -27.36 -14.90 101.32
C PHE A 320 -26.56 -15.37 102.55
N ILE A 321 -25.29 -15.74 102.38
CA ILE A 321 -24.40 -16.10 103.50
C ILE A 321 -24.21 -14.92 104.46
N ARG A 322 -23.94 -13.71 103.94
CA ARG A 322 -23.80 -12.50 104.79
C ARG A 322 -25.07 -12.16 105.57
N GLN A 323 -26.26 -12.40 105.00
CA GLN A 323 -27.53 -12.23 105.72
C GLN A 323 -27.67 -13.24 106.88
N LEU A 324 -27.24 -14.49 106.69
CA LEU A 324 -27.22 -15.50 107.76
C LEU A 324 -26.22 -15.12 108.87
N GLU A 325 -25.04 -14.63 108.54
CA GLU A 325 -24.04 -14.17 109.52
C GLU A 325 -24.57 -12.99 110.36
N LEU A 326 -25.23 -12.02 109.72
CA LEU A 326 -25.90 -10.91 110.41
C LEU A 326 -27.02 -11.39 111.34
N ALA A 327 -27.82 -12.37 110.92
CA ALA A 327 -28.87 -12.97 111.76
C ALA A 327 -28.29 -13.68 113.00
N VAL A 328 -27.17 -14.40 112.85
CA VAL A 328 -26.46 -15.04 113.97
C VAL A 328 -25.89 -14.01 114.95
N LEU A 329 -25.38 -12.88 114.47
CA LEU A 329 -24.93 -11.77 115.32
C LEU A 329 -26.09 -11.13 116.10
N PHE A 330 -27.24 -10.91 115.47
CA PHE A 330 -28.44 -10.40 116.13
C PHE A 330 -28.91 -11.31 117.27
N ILE A 331 -28.89 -12.64 117.07
CA ILE A 331 -29.27 -13.62 118.10
C ILE A 331 -28.30 -13.56 119.29
N LYS A 332 -26.99 -13.42 119.05
CA LYS A 332 -25.99 -13.28 120.13
C LYS A 332 -26.22 -12.03 120.98
N VAL A 333 -26.38 -10.86 120.34
CA VAL A 333 -26.63 -9.59 121.04
C VAL A 333 -27.93 -9.63 121.86
N ALA A 334 -28.99 -10.26 121.33
CA ALA A 334 -30.24 -10.43 122.06
C ALA A 334 -30.10 -11.34 123.29
N ALA A 335 -29.33 -12.43 123.20
CA ALA A 335 -29.07 -13.32 124.33
C ALA A 335 -28.22 -12.65 125.43
N GLU A 336 -27.26 -11.81 125.04
CA GLU A 336 -26.36 -11.10 125.95
C GLU A 336 -27.09 -9.98 126.71
N LYS A 337 -28.00 -9.26 126.03
CA LYS A 337 -28.90 -8.28 126.67
C LYS A 337 -29.79 -8.94 127.75
N LYS A 338 -30.33 -10.14 127.46
CA LYS A 338 -31.19 -10.85 128.41
C LYS A 338 -30.46 -11.25 129.70
N ARG A 339 -29.19 -11.67 129.62
CA ARG A 339 -28.36 -11.94 130.82
C ARG A 339 -28.20 -10.71 131.71
N GLN A 340 -27.96 -9.53 131.12
CA GLN A 340 -27.79 -8.29 131.89
C GLN A 340 -29.08 -7.83 132.60
N GLU A 341 -30.25 -8.18 132.05
CA GLU A 341 -31.55 -7.91 132.68
C GLU A 341 -31.81 -8.88 133.85
N GLU A 342 -31.42 -10.16 133.72
CA GLU A 342 -31.50 -11.17 134.78
C GLU A 342 -30.57 -10.87 135.98
N GLU A 343 -29.34 -10.40 135.74
CA GLU A 343 -28.41 -9.98 136.82
C GLU A 343 -28.93 -8.76 137.61
N LYS A 344 -29.53 -7.78 136.93
CA LYS A 344 -30.12 -6.60 137.59
C LYS A 344 -31.34 -6.95 138.45
N ALA A 345 -32.15 -7.92 138.00
CA ALA A 345 -33.26 -8.43 138.80
C ALA A 345 -32.77 -9.14 140.08
N ALA A 346 -31.67 -9.90 140.00
CA ALA A 346 -31.09 -10.58 141.16
C ALA A 346 -30.57 -9.62 142.25
N ALA A 347 -29.95 -8.51 141.85
CA ALA A 347 -29.45 -7.48 142.78
C ALA A 347 -30.60 -6.81 143.57
N SER A 348 -31.70 -6.45 142.90
CA SER A 348 -32.86 -5.80 143.52
C SER A 348 -33.55 -6.66 144.60
N VAL A 349 -33.54 -7.99 144.42
CA VAL A 349 -34.13 -8.94 145.39
C VAL A 349 -33.28 -9.10 146.65
N ALA A 350 -31.97 -8.83 146.59
CA ALA A 350 -31.08 -8.87 147.74
C ALA A 350 -31.28 -7.66 148.68
N GLU A 351 -31.35 -6.45 148.13
CA GLU A 351 -31.59 -5.21 148.90
C GLU A 351 -32.95 -5.23 149.62
N TRP A 352 -34.00 -5.73 148.96
CA TRP A 352 -35.34 -5.80 149.57
C TRP A 352 -35.43 -6.76 150.76
N LYS A 353 -34.58 -7.80 150.82
CA LYS A 353 -34.52 -8.71 151.96
C LYS A 353 -33.82 -8.08 153.17
N ALA A 354 -32.72 -7.35 152.96
CA ALA A 354 -31.99 -6.68 154.05
C ALA A 354 -32.84 -5.63 154.76
N TRP A 355 -33.59 -4.81 154.01
CA TRP A 355 -34.46 -3.76 154.59
C TRP A 355 -35.61 -4.32 155.45
N LYS A 356 -36.07 -5.55 155.14
CA LYS A 356 -37.28 -6.15 155.73
C LYS A 356 -37.07 -6.72 157.13
N GLU A 357 -35.86 -7.15 157.48
CA GLU A 357 -35.56 -7.73 158.80
C GLU A 357 -35.29 -6.67 159.88
N GLU A 358 -34.85 -5.46 159.51
CA GLU A 358 -34.48 -4.42 160.48
C GLU A 358 -35.66 -3.60 161.03
N ASN A 359 -36.78 -3.49 160.28
CA ASN A 359 -37.86 -2.53 160.58
C ASN A 359 -39.20 -3.15 161.02
N GLN A 360 -39.22 -4.42 161.41
CA GLN A 360 -40.43 -5.23 161.62
C GLN A 360 -41.24 -4.95 162.92
N LYS A 361 -41.18 -3.72 163.48
CA LYS A 361 -41.80 -3.40 164.80
C LYS A 361 -42.57 -2.07 164.93
N LYS A 362 -42.78 -1.27 163.87
CA LYS A 362 -43.41 0.08 164.04
C LYS A 362 -44.55 0.48 163.10
N TYR A 363 -44.84 -0.22 162.01
CA TYR A 363 -45.86 0.24 161.03
C TYR A 363 -46.76 -0.90 160.49
N CYS A 364 -48.05 -0.60 160.36
CA CYS A 364 -49.07 -1.51 159.85
C CYS A 364 -49.24 -1.35 158.33
N PHE A 365 -49.07 -2.42 157.57
CA PHE A 365 -49.35 -2.46 156.14
C PHE A 365 -50.71 -3.09 155.87
N CYS A 366 -51.76 -2.27 155.72
CA CYS A 366 -53.04 -2.67 155.13
C CYS A 366 -53.08 -2.24 153.65
N PRO A 367 -52.84 -3.14 152.68
CA PRO A 367 -52.83 -2.80 151.26
C PRO A 367 -54.24 -2.91 150.66
N ASN A 368 -55.06 -1.89 150.88
CA ASN A 368 -56.23 -1.64 150.04
C ASN A 368 -56.50 -0.14 149.95
N ILE A 369 -57.04 0.31 148.80
CA ILE A 369 -57.35 1.71 148.41
C ILE A 369 -56.17 2.53 147.84
N ARG A 370 -56.08 2.62 146.49
CA ARG A 370 -55.80 3.79 145.62
C ARG A 370 -55.95 3.34 144.14
N CYS A 371 -57.02 3.70 143.41
CA CYS A 371 -57.40 5.00 142.83
C CYS A 371 -56.97 5.16 141.35
N ASP A 372 -57.89 5.66 140.52
CA ASP A 372 -57.79 5.83 139.06
C ASP A 372 -57.19 7.20 138.63
N TYR A 373 -57.06 7.41 137.31
CA TYR A 373 -56.44 8.54 136.56
C TYR A 373 -54.89 8.65 136.67
N GLN A 374 -54.06 9.03 135.67
CA GLN A 374 -54.28 9.42 134.26
C GLN A 374 -52.99 9.33 133.39
N THR A 375 -52.85 8.33 132.50
CA THR A 375 -52.04 8.44 131.25
C THR A 375 -52.43 7.41 130.18
N ILE A 376 -52.76 7.90 128.98
CA ILE A 376 -52.64 7.15 127.72
C ILE A 376 -51.20 7.32 127.24
N ILE A 377 -50.57 6.20 126.90
CA ILE A 377 -49.58 5.94 125.84
C ILE A 377 -49.40 4.41 125.92
N SER A 378 -49.01 3.73 124.85
CA SER A 378 -48.22 2.50 125.00
C SER A 378 -46.81 2.89 124.59
N ASP A 379 -45.88 3.09 125.50
CA ASP A 379 -45.80 2.59 126.90
C ASP A 379 -46.79 3.13 127.96
N VAL A 380 -47.42 2.18 128.68
CA VAL A 380 -48.65 2.30 129.50
C VAL A 380 -48.37 2.61 130.99
N ASP A 381 -49.41 3.09 131.70
CA ASP A 381 -49.59 3.30 133.16
C ASP A 381 -49.07 4.64 133.74
N PHE A 382 -49.88 5.63 134.16
CA PHE A 382 -51.21 5.74 134.81
C PHE A 382 -51.20 5.53 136.34
N LYS A 383 -51.06 6.63 137.10
CA LYS A 383 -51.60 6.90 138.47
C LYS A 383 -51.15 8.31 138.94
N GLY A 384 -51.89 9.09 139.72
CA GLY A 384 -53.18 8.85 140.38
C GLY A 384 -53.18 9.39 141.81
N ASN A 385 -53.33 10.71 141.95
CA ASN A 385 -53.39 11.38 143.26
C ASN A 385 -54.72 11.07 143.96
N CYS A 386 -54.75 10.01 144.77
CA CYS A 386 -55.87 9.79 145.69
C CYS A 386 -55.78 10.74 146.88
N ALA A 387 -56.88 11.42 147.20
CA ALA A 387 -57.04 12.13 148.46
C ALA A 387 -57.41 11.13 149.57
N THR A 388 -56.46 10.81 150.44
CA THR A 388 -56.65 10.15 151.74
C THR A 388 -55.31 10.20 152.47
N GLU A 389 -55.19 11.12 153.43
CA GLU A 389 -53.94 11.34 154.17
C GLU A 389 -53.78 10.38 155.36
N HIS A 390 -54.86 9.74 155.82
CA HIS A 390 -54.87 8.84 156.96
C HIS A 390 -55.66 7.56 156.66
N CYS A 391 -55.18 6.41 157.18
CA CYS A 391 -55.88 5.13 157.07
C CYS A 391 -57.11 5.09 158.02
N PRO A 392 -58.33 4.77 157.53
CA PRO A 392 -59.56 4.80 158.34
C PRO A 392 -59.63 3.76 159.46
N THR A 393 -58.69 2.82 159.52
CA THR A 393 -58.63 1.78 160.58
C THR A 393 -57.63 2.11 161.70
N HIS A 394 -56.60 2.92 161.43
CA HIS A 394 -55.45 3.08 162.33
C HIS A 394 -54.94 4.52 162.51
N ALA A 395 -55.56 5.53 161.89
CA ALA A 395 -55.27 6.96 162.09
C ALA A 395 -53.79 7.40 161.93
N LEU A 396 -53.01 6.67 161.13
CA LEU A 396 -51.60 6.97 160.82
C LEU A 396 -51.44 7.54 159.39
N PRO A 397 -50.47 8.44 159.17
CA PRO A 397 -50.26 9.11 157.89
C PRO A 397 -49.67 8.16 156.83
N LEU A 398 -50.19 8.24 155.60
CA LEU A 398 -49.78 7.40 154.48
C LEU A 398 -48.68 8.08 153.64
N VAL A 399 -47.48 7.48 153.62
CA VAL A 399 -46.31 8.02 152.89
C VAL A 399 -46.38 7.65 151.40
N PRO A 400 -46.25 8.60 150.46
CA PRO A 400 -46.28 8.31 149.03
C PRO A 400 -45.00 7.62 148.55
N PHE A 401 -45.13 6.37 148.11
CA PHE A 401 -44.05 5.61 147.48
C PHE A 401 -43.88 6.08 146.02
N LYS A 402 -42.79 6.79 145.71
CA LYS A 402 -42.40 7.07 144.32
C LYS A 402 -41.82 5.80 143.69
N ARG A 403 -42.27 5.47 142.48
CA ARG A 403 -41.57 4.56 141.55
C ARG A 403 -40.79 5.40 140.55
#